data_AF-A0A6A8A957-F1
#
_entry.id   AF-A0A6A8A957-F1
#
_cell.length_a   1.000
_cell.length_b   1.000
_cell.length_c   1.000
_cell.angle_alpha   90.00
_cell.angle_beta   90.00
_cell.angle_gamma   90.00
#
_symmetry.space_group_name_H-M   'P 1'
#
loop_
_entity.id
_entity.type
_entity.pdbx_description
1 polymer ?
#
loop_
_entity_poly.entity_id
_entity_poly.type
_entity_poly.pdbx_seq_one_letter_code
_entity_poly.pdbx_strand_id
1 'polypeptide(L)' 'MIRSEKRRSEEPLDSSDLLRCQQVFEELKRDLGDVDDAEEVNRLAAITMELYRQGVRQKDQLRTMVAAARGR' A
#
# COMPACT_ATOMS: atom_id res chain seq x y z
N MET A 1 2.12 -10.65 31.59
CA MET A 1 2.21 -11.30 30.26
C MET A 1 1.88 -10.25 29.23
N ILE A 2 2.87 -9.50 28.77
CA ILE A 2 2.69 -8.51 27.71
C ILE A 2 2.73 -9.27 26.39
N ARG A 3 1.58 -9.36 25.74
CA ARG A 3 1.42 -9.94 24.41
C ARG A 3 2.32 -9.13 23.49
N SER A 4 3.42 -9.73 23.04
CA SER A 4 4.33 -9.13 22.07
C SER A 4 3.57 -8.94 20.76
N GLU A 5 2.87 -7.81 20.65
CA GLU A 5 2.42 -7.24 19.39
C GLU A 5 3.69 -6.90 18.64
N LYS A 6 4.24 -7.91 17.95
CA LYS A 6 5.41 -7.80 17.10
C LYS A 6 5.15 -6.59 16.21
N ARG A 7 5.87 -5.48 16.45
CA ARG A 7 5.85 -4.30 15.60
C ARG A 7 6.26 -4.77 14.22
N ARG A 8 5.27 -5.14 13.41
CA ARG A 8 5.46 -5.69 12.06
C ARG A 8 5.88 -4.61 11.06
N SER A 9 6.26 -3.42 11.56
CA SER A 9 6.75 -2.29 10.77
C SER A 9 8.27 -2.24 10.68
N GLU A 10 9.01 -3.10 11.40
CA GLU A 10 10.49 -3.10 11.41
C GLU A 10 11.11 -4.32 10.70
N GLU A 11 10.29 -5.27 10.23
CA GLU A 11 10.81 -6.40 9.46
C GLU A 11 11.18 -5.87 8.06
N PRO A 12 12.44 -6.03 7.59
CA PRO A 12 12.84 -5.58 6.27
C PRO A 12 11.92 -6.23 5.23
N LEU A 13 11.41 -5.41 4.31
CA LEU A 13 10.61 -5.91 3.18
C LEU A 13 11.50 -6.86 2.40
N ASP A 14 11.25 -8.17 2.52
CA ASP A 14 11.92 -9.17 1.70
C ASP A 14 11.53 -8.97 0.23
N SER A 15 12.38 -9.41 -0.70
CA SER A 15 12.10 -9.35 -2.14
C SER A 15 10.71 -9.89 -2.51
N SER A 16 10.22 -10.90 -1.78
CA SER A 16 8.88 -11.47 -1.95
C SER A 16 7.76 -10.50 -1.56
N ASP A 17 8.00 -9.67 -0.54
CA ASP A 17 7.05 -8.68 -0.04
C ASP A 17 7.02 -7.43 -0.94
N LEU A 18 8.17 -7.04 -1.49
CA LEU A 18 8.27 -6.01 -2.54
C LEU A 18 7.53 -6.42 -3.81
N LEU A 19 7.69 -7.68 -4.26
CA LEU A 19 6.97 -8.20 -5.42
C LEU A 19 5.45 -8.17 -5.20
N ARG A 20 5.01 -8.48 -3.98
CA ARG A 20 3.60 -8.44 -3.59
C ARG A 20 3.06 -7.01 -3.51
N CYS A 21 3.84 -6.08 -2.96
CA CYS A 21 3.51 -4.65 -2.99
C CYS A 21 3.37 -4.15 -4.43
N GLN A 22 4.29 -4.53 -5.32
CA GLN A 22 4.26 -4.14 -6.73
C GLN A 22 3.00 -4.68 -7.42
N GLN A 23 2.66 -5.96 -7.24
CA GLN A 23 1.44 -6.54 -7.80
C GLN A 23 0.17 -5.86 -7.30
N VAL A 24 0.09 -5.64 -5.98
CA VAL A 24 -1.06 -4.94 -5.38
C VAL A 24 -1.15 -3.52 -5.90
N PHE A 25 -0.03 -2.82 -6.07
CA PHE A 25 0.03 -1.48 -6.60
C PHE A 25 -0.42 -1.40 -8.06
N GLU A 26 0.06 -2.30 -8.92
CA GLU A 26 -0.34 -2.37 -10.34
C GLU A 26 -1.85 -2.66 -10.49
N GLU A 27 -2.40 -3.53 -9.64
CA GLU A 27 -3.83 -3.78 -9.60
C GLU A 27 -4.62 -2.59 -9.07
N LEU A 28 -4.11 -1.90 -8.03
CA LEU A 28 -4.72 -0.67 -7.53
C LEU A 28 -4.71 0.43 -8.60
N LYS A 29 -3.61 0.56 -9.35
CA LYS A 29 -3.48 1.50 -10.46
C LYS A 29 -4.50 1.22 -11.55
N ARG A 30 -4.71 -0.05 -11.90
CA ARG A 30 -5.77 -0.46 -12.85
C ARG A 30 -7.18 -0.13 -12.33
N ASP A 31 -7.43 -0.32 -11.03
CA ASP A 31 -8.75 -0.11 -10.43
C ASP A 31 -9.08 1.38 -10.20
N LEU A 32 -8.09 2.18 -9.82
CA LEU A 32 -8.23 3.63 -9.58
C LEU A 32 -8.26 4.46 -10.89
N GLY A 33 -8.05 3.81 -12.03
CA GLY A 33 -7.97 4.40 -13.36
C GLY A 33 -6.53 4.71 -13.77
N ASP A 34 -6.28 4.73 -15.07
CA ASP A 34 -4.96 5.09 -15.62
C ASP A 34 -4.65 6.55 -15.26
N VAL A 35 -3.98 6.72 -14.12
CA VAL A 35 -3.45 8.01 -13.70
C VAL A 35 -2.25 8.26 -14.61
N ASP A 36 -2.47 9.06 -15.66
CA ASP A 36 -1.43 9.47 -16.61
C ASP A 36 -0.43 10.45 -15.94
N ASP A 37 -0.85 11.07 -14.84
CA ASP A 37 -0.01 11.89 -13.97
C ASP A 37 0.99 11.05 -13.17
N ALA A 38 2.24 11.02 -13.64
CA ALA A 38 3.34 10.35 -12.96
C ALA A 38 3.53 10.83 -11.50
N GLU A 39 3.22 12.10 -11.19
CA GLU A 39 3.25 12.63 -9.82
C GLU A 39 2.17 12.01 -8.93
N GLU A 40 0.94 11.88 -9.44
CA GLU A 40 -0.15 11.27 -8.69
C GLU A 40 0.08 9.76 -8.54
N VAL A 41 0.61 9.08 -9.56
CA VAL A 41 1.04 7.66 -9.45
C VAL A 41 2.10 7.50 -8.37
N ASN A 42 3.13 8.34 -8.34
CA ASN A 42 4.19 8.26 -7.34
C ASN A 42 3.67 8.52 -5.92
N ARG A 43 2.74 9.49 -5.77
CA ARG A 43 2.08 9.76 -4.49
C ARG A 43 1.24 8.57 -4.04
N LEU A 44 0.43 7.97 -4.93
CA LEU A 44 -0.37 6.78 -4.63
C LEU A 44 0.51 5.57 -4.27
N ALA A 45 1.67 5.42 -4.91
CA ALA A 45 2.64 4.37 -4.60
C ALA A 45 3.21 4.53 -3.19
N ALA A 46 3.61 5.76 -2.84
CA ALA A 46 4.12 6.07 -1.50
C ALA A 46 3.07 5.78 -0.42
N ILE A 47 1.82 6.21 -0.63
CA ILE A 47 0.71 5.93 0.30
C ILE A 47 0.45 4.43 0.41
N THR A 48 0.40 3.71 -0.71
CA THR A 48 0.19 2.25 -0.75
C THR A 48 1.27 1.50 0.02
N MET A 49 2.55 1.84 -0.20
CA MET A 49 3.66 1.24 0.53
C MET A 49 3.61 1.56 2.03
N GLU A 50 3.25 2.79 2.40
CA GLU A 50 3.11 3.19 3.80
C GLU A 50 2.00 2.41 4.51
N LEU A 51 0.83 2.29 3.89
CA LEU A 51 -0.28 1.49 4.40
C LEU A 51 0.12 0.02 4.55
N TYR A 52 0.85 -0.52 3.58
CA TYR A 52 1.35 -1.88 3.65
C TYR A 52 2.33 -2.09 4.82
N ARG A 53 3.22 -1.11 5.09
CA ARG A 53 4.12 -1.10 6.26
C ARG A 53 3.38 -0.96 7.60
N GLN A 54 2.23 -0.31 7.61
CA GLN A 54 1.33 -0.24 8.77
C GLN A 54 0.55 -1.56 9.00
N GLY A 55 0.69 -2.53 8.09
CA GLY A 55 0.06 -3.85 8.19
C GLY A 55 -1.20 -4.00 7.33
N VAL A 56 -1.57 -2.99 6.54
CA VAL A 56 -2.72 -3.03 5.63
C VAL A 56 -2.33 -3.81 4.37
N ARG A 57 -2.62 -5.12 4.36
CA ARG A 57 -2.35 -6.00 3.21
C ARG A 57 -3.60 -6.34 2.40
N GLN A 58 -4.78 -5.96 2.90
CA GLN A 58 -6.06 -6.26 2.27
C GLN A 58 -6.34 -5.24 1.16
N LYS A 59 -6.57 -5.74 -0.06
CA LYS A 59 -6.84 -4.91 -1.25
C LYS A 59 -7.98 -3.91 -1.04
N ASP A 60 -9.12 -4.37 -0.54
CA ASP A 60 -10.31 -3.52 -0.33
C ASP A 60 -10.04 -2.39 0.66
N GLN A 61 -9.29 -2.69 1.73
CA GLN A 61 -8.89 -1.72 2.74
C GLN A 61 -7.88 -0.72 2.17
N LEU A 62 -6.88 -1.19 1.42
CA LEU A 62 -5.91 -0.36 0.72
C LEU A 62 -6.59 0.59 -0.26
N ARG A 63 -7.50 0.08 -1.08
CA ARG A 63 -8.30 0.87 -2.01
C ARG A 63 -9.08 1.97 -1.29
N THR A 64 -9.79 1.62 -0.22
CA THR A 64 -10.58 2.57 0.58
C THR A 64 -9.70 3.66 1.18
N MET A 65 -8.54 3.28 1.75
CA MET A 65 -7.62 4.23 2.38
C MET A 65 -6.90 5.12 1.37
N VAL A 66 -6.52 4.58 0.21
CA VAL A 66 -5.91 5.34 -0.88
C VAL A 66 -6.93 6.30 -1.50
N ALA A 67 -8.17 5.87 -1.71
CA ALA A 67 -9.25 6.75 -2.17
C ALA A 67 -9.54 7.88 -1.16
N ALA A 68 -9.57 7.55 0.14
CA ALA A 68 -9.73 8.55 1.20
C ALA A 68 -8.55 9.55 1.23
N ALA A 69 -7.31 9.09 1.04
CA ALA A 69 -6.13 9.94 0.99
C ALA A 69 -6.06 10.82 -0.27
N ARG A 70 -6.69 10.40 -1.37
CA ARG A 70 -6.85 11.20 -2.59
C ARG A 70 -7.84 12.35 -2.42
N GLY A 71 -8.71 12.30 -1.40
CA GLY A 71 -9.62 13.40 -1.04
C GLY A 71 -10.85 13.54 -1.94
N ARG A 72 -11.39 12.42 -2.45
CA ARG A 72 -12.63 12.42 -3.25
C ARG A 72 -13.83 11.89 -2.46
#